data_AF-A0A365P4L3-F1
#
_entry.id   AF-A0A365P4L3-F1
#
_cell.length_a   1.000
_cell.length_b   1.000
_cell.length_c   1.000
_cell.angle_alpha   90.00
_cell.angle_beta   90.00
_cell.angle_gamma   90.00
#
_symmetry.space_group_name_H-M   'P 1'
#
loop_
_entity.id
_entity.type
_entity.pdbx_description
1 polymer ?
#
loop_
_entity_poly.entity_id
_entity_poly.type
_entity_poly.pdbx_seq_one_letter_code
_entity_poly.pdbx_strand_id
1 'polypeptide(L)'
;MKKLFLGLLMAVCFYSSAQETEFTFTAENGMTDFIVTPIEGKTAPEIYKKVIEWIKVTYKNPDKVILSTIENEYVRFEGYSETLHSYNAMGKHYEPTKYEIEINVKDGKYKFDLISMQSLKLASSYSQGGWYDVKMFTSKMTNEDLVKAYVFKKDGTLRATYKYINEIPMFFNNLNKSLSESIISTANKSEGW
;
A
#
# COMPACT_ATOMS: atom_id res chain seq x y z
N MET A 1 -41.82 3.53 -46.89
CA MET A 1 -42.18 3.30 -45.48
C MET A 1 -41.00 2.67 -44.77
N LYS A 2 -40.58 3.29 -43.64
CA LYS A 2 -39.83 2.76 -42.48
C LYS A 2 -38.61 1.86 -42.78
N LYS A 3 -37.40 2.43 -42.85
CA LYS A 3 -36.44 2.54 -41.72
C LYS A 3 -36.45 1.32 -40.79
N LEU A 4 -35.44 0.45 -40.93
CA LEU A 4 -35.00 -0.49 -39.90
C LEU A 4 -33.47 -0.65 -40.02
N PHE A 5 -32.73 0.41 -39.67
CA PHE A 5 -31.36 0.28 -39.22
C PHE A 5 -31.42 -0.28 -37.80
N LEU A 6 -31.34 -1.60 -37.67
CA LEU A 6 -31.20 -2.25 -36.36
C LEU A 6 -29.73 -2.13 -35.96
N GLY A 7 -29.37 -0.96 -35.41
CA GLY A 7 -28.09 -0.76 -34.76
C GLY A 7 -27.99 -1.69 -33.56
N LEU A 8 -27.14 -2.70 -33.67
CA LEU A 8 -26.73 -3.55 -32.57
C LEU A 8 -25.86 -2.69 -31.63
N LEU A 9 -26.51 -1.98 -30.70
CA LEU A 9 -25.85 -1.34 -29.58
C LEU A 9 -25.28 -2.47 -28.71
N MET A 10 -24.02 -2.83 -28.95
CA MET A 10 -23.22 -3.53 -27.95
C MET A 10 -23.09 -2.59 -26.76
N ALA A 11 -24.03 -2.71 -25.81
CA ALA A 11 -23.82 -2.26 -24.44
C ALA A 11 -22.70 -3.14 -23.88
N VAL A 12 -21.45 -2.74 -24.14
CA VAL A 12 -20.31 -3.21 -23.36
C VAL A 12 -20.56 -2.66 -21.97
N CYS A 13 -21.19 -3.47 -21.12
CA CYS A 13 -21.14 -3.28 -19.68
C CYS A 13 -19.65 -3.38 -19.31
N PHE A 14 -18.96 -2.25 -19.35
CA PHE A 14 -17.74 -2.08 -18.57
C PHE A 14 -18.22 -2.24 -17.13
N TYR A 15 -18.06 -3.46 -16.60
CA TYR A 15 -17.99 -3.67 -15.17
C TYR A 15 -16.73 -2.93 -14.72
N SER A 16 -16.86 -1.62 -14.53
CA SER A 16 -15.92 -0.83 -13.79
C SER A 16 -16.07 -1.31 -12.35
N SER A 17 -15.46 -2.45 -12.01
CA SER A 17 -15.15 -2.72 -10.61
C SER A 17 -14.38 -1.49 -10.16
N ALA A 18 -14.97 -0.71 -9.25
CA ALA A 18 -14.31 0.43 -8.63
C ALA A 18 -13.10 -0.15 -7.89
N GLN A 19 -11.97 -0.18 -8.58
CA GLN A 19 -10.74 -0.68 -8.02
C GLN A 19 -10.27 0.32 -6.98
N GLU A 20 -9.95 -0.15 -5.79
CA GLU A 20 -9.48 0.71 -4.70
C GLU A 20 -8.30 1.55 -5.18
N THR A 21 -8.46 2.87 -5.12
CA THR A 21 -7.44 3.83 -5.53
C THR A 21 -6.57 4.28 -4.35
N GLU A 22 -7.02 4.00 -3.13
CA GLU A 22 -6.35 4.37 -1.88
C GLU A 22 -6.47 3.24 -0.86
N PHE A 23 -5.44 3.07 -0.05
CA PHE A 23 -5.51 2.29 1.16
C PHE A 23 -6.46 2.98 2.13
N THR A 24 -7.39 2.20 2.69
CA THR A 24 -8.27 2.64 3.77
C THR A 24 -8.26 1.60 4.89
N PHE A 25 -8.73 1.98 6.07
CA PHE A 25 -8.93 1.05 7.19
C PHE A 25 -10.33 1.23 7.79
N THR A 26 -11.17 0.19 7.75
CA THR A 26 -12.53 0.25 8.29
C THR A 26 -12.86 -0.93 9.20
N ALA A 27 -13.96 -0.81 9.95
CA ALA A 27 -14.42 -1.88 10.83
C ALA A 27 -14.99 -3.08 10.06
N GLU A 28 -15.41 -2.87 8.82
CA GLU A 28 -16.04 -3.88 7.96
C GLU A 28 -14.98 -4.70 7.23
N ASN A 29 -13.96 -4.03 6.70
CA ASN A 29 -13.05 -4.60 5.72
C ASN A 29 -11.58 -4.62 6.17
N GLY A 30 -11.26 -4.17 7.39
CA GLY A 30 -9.86 -4.02 7.80
C GLY A 30 -9.13 -3.06 6.87
N MET A 31 -7.91 -3.40 6.47
CA MET A 31 -7.12 -2.56 5.55
C MET A 31 -7.27 -3.02 4.10
N THR A 32 -7.32 -2.10 3.14
CA THR A 32 -7.12 -2.46 1.72
C THR A 32 -5.81 -3.25 1.54
N ASP A 33 -5.82 -4.37 0.80
CA ASP A 33 -4.59 -5.17 0.56
C ASP A 33 -3.69 -4.52 -0.50
N PHE A 34 -4.30 -4.03 -1.57
CA PHE A 34 -3.59 -3.42 -2.68
C PHE A 34 -4.42 -2.33 -3.36
N ILE A 35 -3.71 -1.41 -4.01
CA ILE A 35 -4.30 -0.41 -4.89
C ILE A 35 -3.70 -0.52 -6.29
N VAL A 36 -4.45 -0.08 -7.30
CA VAL A 36 -3.92 0.02 -8.66
C VAL A 36 -3.87 1.47 -9.08
N THR A 37 -2.67 1.90 -9.45
CA THR A 37 -2.38 3.27 -9.85
C THR A 37 -2.28 3.33 -11.37
N PRO A 38 -3.17 4.06 -12.06
CA PRO A 38 -3.03 4.34 -13.48
C PRO A 38 -1.82 5.25 -13.75
N ILE A 39 -1.05 4.94 -14.78
CA ILE A 39 0.07 5.71 -15.31
C ILE A 39 -0.09 5.75 -16.84
N GLU A 40 -1.05 6.54 -17.31
CA GLU A 40 -1.38 6.62 -18.73
C GLU A 40 -0.18 7.03 -19.59
N GLY A 41 -0.08 6.42 -20.78
CA GLY A 41 0.98 6.74 -21.73
C GLY A 41 2.38 6.19 -21.38
N LYS A 42 2.49 5.30 -20.39
CA LYS A 42 3.73 4.58 -20.06
C LYS A 42 3.62 3.08 -20.31
N THR A 43 4.66 2.52 -20.90
CA THR A 43 4.82 1.07 -21.10
C THR A 43 5.29 0.39 -19.81
N ALA A 44 5.07 -0.92 -19.68
CA ALA A 44 5.54 -1.69 -18.54
C ALA A 44 7.06 -1.56 -18.30
N PRO A 45 7.94 -1.60 -19.32
CA PRO A 45 9.37 -1.37 -19.11
C PRO A 45 9.72 0.02 -18.57
N GLU A 46 9.02 1.08 -19.02
CA GLU A 46 9.23 2.44 -18.51
C GLU A 46 8.83 2.56 -17.03
N ILE A 47 7.67 2.00 -16.68
CA ILE A 47 7.18 1.99 -15.29
C ILE A 47 8.14 1.19 -14.41
N TYR A 48 8.51 -0.03 -14.83
CA TYR A 48 9.42 -0.89 -14.09
C TYR A 48 10.76 -0.21 -13.83
N LYS A 49 11.37 0.39 -14.86
CA LYS A 49 12.62 1.15 -14.71
C LYS A 49 12.46 2.26 -13.67
N LYS A 50 11.36 3.02 -13.72
CA LYS A 50 11.10 4.10 -12.77
C LYS A 50 10.85 3.62 -11.35
N VAL A 51 10.21 2.46 -11.17
CA VAL A 51 10.07 1.81 -9.85
C VAL A 51 11.45 1.51 -9.25
N ILE A 52 12.35 0.89 -10.03
CA ILE A 52 13.71 0.57 -9.58
C ILE A 52 14.50 1.85 -9.24
N GLU A 53 14.42 2.89 -10.09
CA GLU A 53 15.04 4.19 -9.84
C GLU A 53 14.50 4.83 -8.56
N TRP A 54 13.18 4.81 -8.36
CA TRP A 54 12.53 5.36 -7.17
C TRP A 54 12.98 4.65 -5.89
N ILE A 55 13.09 3.32 -5.90
CA ILE A 55 13.61 2.56 -4.75
C ILE A 55 15.05 2.99 -4.45
N LYS A 56 15.88 3.15 -5.48
CA LYS A 56 17.30 3.56 -5.34
C LYS A 56 17.49 4.93 -4.71
N VAL A 57 16.57 5.86 -4.94
CA VAL A 57 16.64 7.22 -4.35
C VAL A 57 15.90 7.34 -3.02
N THR A 58 14.90 6.48 -2.78
CA THR A 58 14.06 6.53 -1.57
C THR A 58 14.73 5.85 -0.39
N TYR A 59 15.46 4.76 -0.63
CA TYR A 59 16.03 3.94 0.43
C TYR A 59 17.56 4.08 0.50
N LYS A 60 18.08 4.22 1.74
CA LYS A 60 19.51 4.43 1.99
C LYS A 60 20.42 3.31 1.45
N ASN A 61 19.96 2.06 1.48
CA ASN A 61 20.72 0.88 1.04
C ASN A 61 19.87 0.05 0.05
N PRO A 62 19.69 0.52 -1.19
CA PRO A 62 18.68 -0.04 -2.08
C PRO A 62 18.94 -1.48 -2.50
N ASP A 63 20.19 -1.91 -2.57
CA ASP A 63 20.53 -3.31 -2.89
C ASP A 63 20.14 -4.28 -1.76
N LYS A 64 19.91 -3.78 -0.55
CA LYS A 64 19.42 -4.57 0.59
C LYS A 64 17.90 -4.54 0.74
N VAL A 65 17.23 -3.52 0.19
CA VAL A 65 15.78 -3.39 0.30
C VAL A 65 15.07 -4.15 -0.81
N ILE A 66 15.66 -4.26 -2.00
CA ILE A 66 15.08 -5.09 -3.07
C ILE A 66 15.27 -6.56 -2.70
N LEU A 67 14.16 -7.27 -2.55
CA LEU A 67 14.13 -8.68 -2.16
C LEU A 67 14.10 -9.59 -3.40
N SER A 68 13.38 -9.18 -4.44
CA SER A 68 13.26 -9.94 -5.69
C SER A 68 12.72 -9.08 -6.82
N THR A 69 13.08 -9.43 -8.06
CA THR A 69 12.58 -8.78 -9.28
C THR A 69 12.28 -9.80 -10.38
N ILE A 70 11.34 -9.46 -11.26
CA ILE A 70 11.16 -10.05 -12.58
C ILE A 70 11.11 -8.88 -13.55
N GLU A 71 12.03 -8.85 -14.52
CA GLU A 71 12.22 -7.71 -15.40
C GLU A 71 10.92 -7.30 -16.09
N ASN A 72 10.58 -6.01 -16.04
CA ASN A 72 9.37 -5.40 -16.61
C ASN A 72 8.03 -5.85 -16.01
N GLU A 73 8.02 -6.73 -15.01
CA GLU A 73 6.80 -7.32 -14.46
C GLU A 73 6.62 -7.06 -12.97
N TYR A 74 7.69 -7.18 -12.18
CA TYR A 74 7.57 -7.34 -10.75
C TYR A 74 8.77 -6.83 -9.95
N VAL A 75 8.49 -6.18 -8.83
CA VAL A 75 9.49 -5.79 -7.83
C VAL A 75 8.93 -6.03 -6.43
N ARG A 76 9.68 -6.70 -5.56
CA ARG A 76 9.41 -6.79 -4.12
C ARG A 76 10.50 -6.11 -3.33
N PHE A 77 10.12 -5.32 -2.34
CA PHE A 77 11.07 -4.66 -1.47
C PHE A 77 10.60 -4.57 -0.01
N GLU A 78 11.56 -4.52 0.92
CA GLU A 78 11.35 -4.29 2.35
C GLU A 78 11.71 -2.84 2.71
N GLY A 79 10.76 -2.09 3.26
CA GLY A 79 11.02 -0.79 3.87
C GLY A 79 11.02 -0.84 5.39
N TYR A 80 11.53 0.23 6.00
CA TYR A 80 11.57 0.40 7.45
C TYR A 80 11.13 1.83 7.81
N SER A 81 10.37 1.97 8.89
CA SER A 81 9.94 3.25 9.44
C SER A 81 9.84 3.18 10.96
N GLU A 82 10.39 4.20 11.63
CA GLU A 82 10.26 4.36 13.09
C GLU A 82 8.94 4.98 13.51
N THR A 83 8.15 5.48 12.56
CA THR A 83 6.95 6.28 12.84
C THR A 83 5.68 5.77 12.15
N LEU A 84 5.74 4.61 11.48
CA LEU A 84 4.61 4.03 10.76
C LEU A 84 3.53 3.48 11.71
N HIS A 85 3.89 2.54 12.58
CA HIS A 85 2.93 1.93 13.49
C HIS A 85 2.93 2.69 14.82
N SER A 86 1.77 3.24 15.18
CA SER A 86 1.62 3.94 16.46
C SER A 86 0.35 3.53 17.19
N TYR A 87 0.42 3.60 18.51
CA TYR A 87 -0.68 3.32 19.41
C TYR A 87 -0.76 4.39 20.50
N ASN A 88 -1.93 4.48 21.11
CA ASN A 88 -2.18 5.42 22.21
C ASN A 88 -2.15 4.69 23.56
N ALA A 89 -1.19 5.07 24.40
CA ALA A 89 -1.08 4.58 25.77
C ALA A 89 -0.58 5.72 26.68
N MET A 90 -1.49 6.57 27.13
CA MET A 90 -1.16 7.83 27.82
C MET A 90 -0.33 8.80 26.96
N GLY A 91 -0.54 8.77 25.65
CA GLY A 91 0.28 9.48 24.67
C GLY A 91 0.46 8.65 23.41
N LYS A 92 1.01 9.26 22.36
CA LYS A 92 1.33 8.57 21.11
C LYS A 92 2.69 7.89 21.23
N HIS A 93 2.70 6.58 21.06
CA HIS A 93 3.91 5.76 21.04
C HIS A 93 4.08 5.13 19.67
N TYR A 94 5.33 5.02 19.22
CA TYR A 94 5.65 4.38 17.96
C TYR A 94 6.37 3.07 18.19
N GLU A 95 6.11 2.12 17.31
CA GLU A 95 6.87 0.89 17.20
C GLU A 95 7.63 0.90 15.87
N PRO A 96 8.96 0.72 15.89
CA PRO A 96 9.73 0.54 14.67
C PRO A 96 9.15 -0.59 13.84
N THR A 97 8.94 -0.34 12.55
CA THR A 97 8.14 -1.22 11.70
C THR A 97 8.85 -1.47 10.39
N LYS A 98 8.93 -2.74 10.02
CA LYS A 98 9.27 -3.20 8.67
C LYS A 98 7.99 -3.46 7.90
N TYR A 99 8.02 -3.19 6.61
CA TYR A 99 6.92 -3.50 5.70
C TYR A 99 7.47 -4.08 4.40
N GLU A 100 6.74 -5.01 3.80
CA GLU A 100 7.05 -5.52 2.47
C GLU A 100 5.98 -5.13 1.47
N ILE A 101 6.42 -4.62 0.33
CA ILE A 101 5.53 -4.20 -0.76
C ILE A 101 5.91 -4.96 -2.03
N GLU A 102 4.89 -5.35 -2.77
CA GLU A 102 5.02 -5.85 -4.14
C GLU A 102 4.44 -4.86 -5.14
N ILE A 103 5.23 -4.54 -6.16
CA ILE A 103 4.81 -3.76 -7.32
C ILE A 103 4.70 -4.69 -8.51
N ASN A 104 3.49 -4.81 -9.06
CA ASN A 104 3.26 -5.54 -10.30
C ASN A 104 2.96 -4.54 -11.42
N VAL A 105 3.63 -4.67 -12.55
CA VAL A 105 3.62 -3.67 -13.62
C VAL A 105 2.89 -4.19 -14.85
N LYS A 106 2.09 -3.32 -15.48
CA LYS A 106 1.50 -3.53 -16.81
C LYS A 106 1.55 -2.22 -17.59
N ASP A 107 1.32 -2.28 -18.89
CA ASP A 107 1.14 -1.06 -19.68
C ASP A 107 0.04 -0.19 -19.06
N GLY A 108 0.37 1.09 -18.87
CA GLY A 108 -0.56 2.09 -18.38
C GLY A 108 -0.87 2.04 -16.87
N LYS A 109 -0.30 1.12 -16.07
CA LYS A 109 -0.61 1.01 -14.63
C LYS A 109 0.35 0.12 -13.84
N TYR A 110 0.32 0.26 -12.52
CA TYR A 110 0.92 -0.72 -11.61
C TYR A 110 -0.01 -1.05 -10.43
N LYS A 111 0.14 -2.23 -9.85
CA LYS A 111 -0.47 -2.64 -8.58
C LYS A 111 0.54 -2.43 -7.46
N PHE A 112 0.14 -1.74 -6.40
CA PHE A 112 0.90 -1.54 -5.16
C PHE A 112 0.26 -2.36 -4.06
N ASP A 113 0.94 -3.42 -3.61
CA ASP A 113 0.39 -4.46 -2.74
C ASP A 113 1.18 -4.54 -1.43
N LEU A 114 0.51 -4.38 -0.29
CA LEU A 114 1.13 -4.50 1.02
C LEU A 114 1.12 -5.98 1.44
N ILE A 115 2.28 -6.62 1.42
CA ILE A 115 2.40 -8.06 1.69
C ILE A 115 2.47 -8.39 3.16
N SER A 116 3.25 -7.61 3.91
CA SER A 116 3.46 -7.86 5.34
C SER A 116 3.89 -6.60 6.08
N MET A 117 3.64 -6.62 7.39
CA MET A 117 4.18 -5.66 8.34
C MET A 117 4.67 -6.41 9.58
N GLN A 118 5.84 -6.03 10.07
CA GLN A 118 6.36 -6.48 11.36
C GLN A 118 6.72 -5.28 12.22
N SER A 119 6.33 -5.29 13.48
CA SER A 119 6.71 -4.25 14.44
C SER A 119 7.65 -4.80 15.49
N LEU A 120 8.55 -3.95 15.96
CA LEU A 120 9.51 -4.26 17.00
C LEU A 120 8.96 -3.87 18.36
N LYS A 121 8.66 -4.87 19.18
CA LYS A 121 8.41 -4.65 20.59
C LYS A 121 9.74 -4.56 21.32
N LEU A 122 10.01 -3.45 21.97
CA LEU A 122 11.21 -3.32 22.80
C LEU A 122 11.14 -4.24 24.03
N ALA A 123 12.28 -4.78 24.44
CA ALA A 123 12.38 -5.58 25.65
C ALA A 123 12.02 -4.74 26.89
N SER A 124 11.35 -5.36 27.85
CA SER A 124 10.99 -4.76 29.13
C SER A 124 11.08 -5.79 30.25
N SER A 125 10.86 -5.36 31.49
CA SER A 125 10.75 -6.27 32.64
C SER A 125 9.64 -7.33 32.50
N TYR A 126 8.72 -7.15 31.56
CA TYR A 126 7.56 -8.01 31.34
C TYR A 126 7.62 -8.79 30.00
N SER A 127 8.62 -8.53 29.14
CA SER A 127 8.65 -9.07 27.78
C SER A 127 10.08 -9.10 27.23
N GLN A 128 10.49 -10.22 26.63
CA GLN A 128 11.80 -10.32 25.95
C GLN A 128 11.93 -9.39 24.74
N GLY A 129 10.80 -8.88 24.23
CA GLY A 129 10.77 -8.04 23.02
C GLY A 129 10.96 -8.87 21.77
N GLY A 130 11.15 -8.20 20.63
CA GLY A 130 11.38 -8.83 19.34
C GLY A 130 10.39 -8.38 18.27
N TRP A 131 10.66 -8.82 17.05
CA TRP A 131 9.79 -8.60 15.89
C TRP A 131 8.56 -9.48 15.98
N TYR A 132 7.40 -8.91 15.65
CA TYR A 132 6.15 -9.65 15.59
C TYR A 132 5.32 -9.20 14.38
N ASP A 133 4.58 -10.13 13.79
CA ASP A 133 3.74 -9.86 12.62
C ASP A 133 2.51 -9.04 13.01
N VAL A 134 2.25 -7.98 12.25
CA VAL A 134 1.06 -7.13 12.41
C VAL A 134 -0.03 -7.61 11.48
N LYS A 135 -0.77 -8.64 11.92
CA LYS A 135 -1.71 -9.41 11.08
C LYS A 135 -3.05 -8.71 10.78
N MET A 136 -3.30 -7.54 11.37
CA MET A 136 -4.58 -6.84 11.26
C MET A 136 -4.69 -5.89 10.06
N PHE A 137 -3.60 -5.64 9.34
CA PHE A 137 -3.56 -4.74 8.19
C PHE A 137 -3.71 -5.51 6.88
N THR A 138 -4.90 -6.10 6.69
CA THR A 138 -5.29 -6.83 5.48
C THR A 138 -6.80 -6.77 5.29
N SER A 139 -7.26 -6.96 4.06
CA SER A 139 -8.67 -6.94 3.66
C SER A 139 -9.43 -8.18 4.12
N LYS A 140 -8.69 -9.17 4.62
CA LYS A 140 -9.20 -10.46 5.09
C LYS A 140 -9.76 -10.39 6.51
N MET A 141 -9.58 -9.27 7.20
CA MET A 141 -10.09 -9.10 8.56
C MET A 141 -11.59 -8.85 8.53
N THR A 142 -12.37 -9.69 9.21
CA THR A 142 -13.79 -9.42 9.42
C THR A 142 -13.99 -8.43 10.57
N ASN A 143 -15.17 -7.82 10.63
CA ASN A 143 -15.56 -7.04 11.81
C ASN A 143 -15.43 -7.83 13.12
N GLU A 144 -15.79 -9.11 13.11
CA GLU A 144 -15.68 -9.97 14.28
C GLU A 144 -14.21 -10.15 14.72
N ASP A 145 -13.30 -10.35 13.76
CA ASP A 145 -11.87 -10.46 14.04
C ASP A 145 -11.30 -9.18 14.64
N LEU A 146 -11.70 -8.02 14.10
CA LEU A 146 -11.23 -6.72 14.58
C LEU A 146 -11.81 -6.36 15.97
N VAL A 147 -13.01 -6.83 16.29
CA VAL A 147 -13.58 -6.73 17.64
C VAL A 147 -12.85 -7.66 18.61
N LYS A 148 -12.54 -8.91 18.20
CA LYS A 148 -11.74 -9.87 19.01
C LYS A 148 -10.31 -9.40 19.24
N ALA A 149 -9.72 -8.72 18.26
CA ALA A 149 -8.40 -8.10 18.37
C ALA A 149 -8.40 -6.80 19.19
N TYR A 150 -9.55 -6.40 19.76
CA TYR A 150 -9.72 -5.17 20.53
C TYR A 150 -9.37 -3.90 19.74
N VAL A 151 -9.56 -3.90 18.41
CA VAL A 151 -9.41 -2.70 17.58
C VAL A 151 -10.68 -1.86 17.66
N PHE A 152 -11.83 -2.47 17.37
CA PHE A 152 -13.15 -1.85 17.47
C PHE A 152 -13.94 -2.36 18.67
N LYS A 153 -14.92 -1.59 19.11
CA LYS A 153 -16.01 -2.06 19.96
C LYS A 153 -17.10 -2.67 19.07
N LYS A 154 -18.03 -3.39 19.70
CA LYS A 154 -19.16 -4.05 19.01
C LYS A 154 -20.08 -3.08 18.25
N ASP A 155 -20.08 -1.80 18.64
CA ASP A 155 -20.85 -0.73 17.98
C ASP A 155 -20.10 -0.08 16.80
N GLY A 156 -18.93 -0.63 16.40
CA GLY A 156 -18.09 -0.08 15.34
C GLY A 156 -17.19 1.09 15.78
N THR A 157 -17.26 1.53 17.04
CA THR A 157 -16.40 2.62 17.52
C THR A 157 -14.97 2.15 17.76
N LEU A 158 -14.00 2.93 17.30
CA LEU A 158 -12.57 2.65 17.49
C LEU A 158 -12.18 2.74 18.96
N ARG A 159 -11.37 1.80 19.44
CA ARG A 159 -10.86 1.83 20.82
C ARG A 159 -9.73 2.85 20.94
N ALA A 160 -9.62 3.46 22.12
CA ALA A 160 -8.69 4.56 22.37
C ALA A 160 -7.23 4.20 22.04
N THR A 161 -6.80 2.95 22.25
CA THR A 161 -5.46 2.46 21.92
C THR A 161 -5.13 2.55 20.43
N TYR A 162 -6.13 2.42 19.56
CA TYR A 162 -5.98 2.43 18.11
C TYR A 162 -6.33 3.77 17.48
N LYS A 163 -6.39 4.86 18.27
CA LYS A 163 -6.75 6.21 17.81
C LYS A 163 -6.03 6.66 16.52
N TYR A 164 -4.81 6.19 16.30
CA TYR A 164 -3.96 6.58 15.16
C TYR A 164 -3.94 5.56 14.02
N ILE A 165 -4.82 4.55 14.03
CA ILE A 165 -4.78 3.44 13.05
C ILE A 165 -4.87 3.91 11.59
N ASN A 166 -5.60 4.99 11.33
CA ASN A 166 -5.76 5.56 9.99
C ASN A 166 -4.51 6.27 9.46
N GLU A 167 -3.49 6.51 10.28
CA GLU A 167 -2.22 7.06 9.79
C GLU A 167 -1.43 6.03 8.97
N ILE A 168 -1.68 4.74 9.17
CA ILE A 168 -1.02 3.65 8.44
C ILE A 168 -1.45 3.62 6.97
N PRO A 169 -2.76 3.55 6.62
CA PRO A 169 -3.17 3.69 5.22
C PRO A 169 -2.70 5.02 4.61
N MET A 170 -2.73 6.13 5.37
CA MET A 170 -2.18 7.41 4.89
C MET A 170 -0.70 7.34 4.54
N PHE A 171 0.11 6.63 5.34
CA PHE A 171 1.53 6.43 5.03
C PHE A 171 1.72 5.72 3.70
N PHE A 172 0.99 4.62 3.46
CA PHE A 172 1.11 3.87 2.20
C PHE A 172 0.54 4.63 1.01
N ASN A 173 -0.53 5.41 1.19
CA ASN A 173 -1.03 6.32 0.16
C ASN A 173 0.01 7.36 -0.23
N ASN A 174 0.70 7.95 0.75
CA ASN A 174 1.78 8.91 0.50
C ASN A 174 2.99 8.25 -0.17
N LEU A 175 3.32 7.01 0.20
CA LEU A 175 4.41 6.25 -0.42
C LEU A 175 4.09 5.91 -1.88
N ASN A 176 2.88 5.41 -2.16
CA ASN A 176 2.38 5.16 -3.51
C ASN A 176 2.33 6.46 -4.34
N LYS A 177 1.89 7.57 -3.73
CA LYS A 177 1.90 8.88 -4.38
C LYS A 177 3.31 9.29 -4.80
N SER A 178 4.29 9.18 -3.90
CA SER A 178 5.70 9.47 -4.20
C SER A 178 6.22 8.63 -5.37
N LEU A 179 5.90 7.34 -5.41
CA LEU A 179 6.25 6.47 -6.52
C LEU A 179 5.58 6.94 -7.82
N SER A 180 4.27 7.17 -7.80
CA SER A 180 3.51 7.61 -8.98
C SER A 180 4.05 8.92 -9.57
N GLU A 181 4.36 9.91 -8.73
CA GLU A 181 4.94 11.18 -9.12
C GLU A 181 6.32 11.00 -9.75
N SER A 182 7.14 10.08 -9.22
CA SER A 182 8.46 9.79 -9.79
C SER A 182 8.38 9.18 -11.19
N ILE A 183 7.36 8.35 -11.46
CA ILE A 183 7.13 7.72 -12.77
C ILE A 183 6.62 8.74 -13.80
N ILE A 184 5.71 9.62 -13.38
CA ILE A 184 5.10 10.64 -14.24
C ILE A 184 6.09 11.78 -14.51
N SER A 185 6.96 12.12 -13.56
CA SER A 185 7.91 13.22 -13.73
C SER A 185 8.83 12.98 -14.93
N THR A 186 8.75 13.87 -15.91
CA THR A 186 9.58 13.87 -17.14
C THR A 186 10.95 14.51 -16.94
N ALA A 187 11.39 14.73 -15.69
CA ALA A 187 12.56 15.54 -15.42
C ALA A 187 13.89 14.78 -15.62
N ASN A 188 14.51 15.06 -16.77
CA ASN A 188 15.95 15.05 -16.99
C ASN A 188 16.63 15.86 -15.87
N LYS A 189 17.03 15.22 -14.78
CA LYS A 189 17.92 15.83 -13.75
C LYS A 189 19.40 15.80 -14.15
N SER A 190 19.72 15.85 -15.44
CA SER A 190 21.10 15.80 -15.93
C SER A 190 21.60 17.11 -16.57
N GLU A 191 20.85 18.23 -16.52
CA GLU A 191 21.35 19.50 -17.09
C GLU A 191 22.19 20.35 -16.10
N GLY A 192 22.88 19.73 -15.14
CA GLY A 192 23.63 20.52 -14.15
C GLY A 192 24.64 19.78 -13.29
N TRP A 193 25.19 18.66 -13.79
CA TRP A 193 26.33 17.98 -13.18
C TRP A 193 27.33 17.59 -14.27
#